data_AF-A0A955F0W0-F1
#
_entry.id   AF-A0A955F0W0-F1
#
_cell.length_a   1.000
_cell.length_b   1.000
_cell.length_c   1.000
_cell.angle_alpha   90.00
_cell.angle_beta   90.00
_cell.angle_gamma   90.00
#
_symmetry.space_group_name_H-M   'P 1'
#
loop_
_entity.id
_entity.type
_entity.pdbx_description
1 polymer ?
#
loop_
_entity_poly.entity_id
_entity_poly.type
_entity_poly.pdbx_seq_one_letter_code
_entity_poly.pdbx_strand_id
1 'polypeptide(L)'
;DAKALNREDAAALCGIHGYTEAGAALTQALDDKEWPVVLAASISIGKIRHKEARSKLEALLHDRDWKKRGGAAIALAWFRDAEATEVLIEALMDDDVCVKATIQHALERITGRKDAPSRNRWSAWWKKNKENFEFIDLPADERKARDAGYASGGYGMFKDLDITVLDTREGGDNIEELLERLSIEHRLTIVGQVTNAALHPFGMFVANCPGEITNDDADRVNWFVRSGGYMFASCWALTHTVAKAFPGIAQQYPTPEQVMDVVDAEPVPRSPRFLGGVFREGTATRYVLEGSHLIQTLDPDRFEVLVDSVPSASRWGEGDLAGWFTVGHGLVLDSANHFDLQGMKRDVPKKADGRKALAMDVLGYSYAEVREIEKKGIFRSATKSTKELEDLSMFRLITNFVRQKRFSEL
;
A
#
# COMPACT_ATOMS: atom_id res chain seq x y z
N ASP A 1 23.35 7.49 -4.59
CA ASP A 1 24.51 7.54 -3.66
C ASP A 1 24.03 7.11 -2.28
N ALA A 2 24.67 6.12 -1.66
CA ALA A 2 24.30 5.60 -0.33
C ALA A 2 24.22 6.71 0.74
N LYS A 3 25.02 7.77 0.60
CA LYS A 3 24.94 8.94 1.49
C LYS A 3 23.61 9.68 1.38
N ALA A 4 23.02 9.77 0.20
CA ALA A 4 21.72 10.42 0.01
C ALA A 4 20.59 9.59 0.62
N LEU A 5 20.64 8.27 0.42
CA LEU A 5 19.69 7.32 1.00
C LEU A 5 19.70 7.38 2.54
N ASN A 6 20.90 7.38 3.16
CA ASN A 6 21.01 7.52 4.61
C ASN A 6 20.45 8.86 5.15
N ARG A 7 20.59 9.96 4.39
CA ARG A 7 20.01 11.26 4.78
C ARG A 7 18.49 11.25 4.66
N GLU A 8 17.96 10.64 3.62
CA GLU A 8 16.53 10.47 3.44
C GLU A 8 15.93 9.64 4.59
N ASP A 9 16.51 8.47 4.89
CA ASP A 9 16.01 7.61 5.97
C ASP A 9 16.08 8.33 7.32
N ALA A 10 17.19 9.01 7.62
CA ALA A 10 17.32 9.78 8.85
C ALA A 10 16.26 10.88 8.95
N ALA A 11 16.00 11.62 7.85
CA ALA A 11 14.97 12.63 7.81
C ALA A 11 13.58 12.03 8.03
N ALA A 12 13.25 10.95 7.31
CA ALA A 12 11.95 10.28 7.41
C ALA A 12 11.68 9.72 8.81
N LEU A 13 12.68 9.10 9.44
CA LEU A 13 12.59 8.57 10.80
C LEU A 13 12.28 9.66 11.83
N CYS A 14 12.83 10.87 11.66
CA CYS A 14 12.51 11.99 12.55
C CYS A 14 11.02 12.32 12.54
N GLY A 15 10.40 12.36 11.35
CA GLY A 15 8.96 12.59 11.22
C GLY A 15 8.11 11.42 11.69
N ILE A 16 8.54 10.18 11.41
CA ILE A 16 7.83 8.95 11.81
C ILE A 16 7.79 8.80 13.34
N HIS A 17 8.89 9.12 14.02
CA HIS A 17 9.01 8.98 15.48
C HIS A 17 8.71 10.27 16.25
N GLY A 18 8.41 11.38 15.55
CA GLY A 18 8.02 12.63 16.18
C GLY A 18 9.15 13.35 16.90
N TYR A 19 10.39 13.26 16.42
CA TYR A 19 11.56 13.93 17.01
C TYR A 19 11.53 15.44 16.73
N THR A 20 10.86 16.19 17.60
CA THR A 20 10.65 17.63 17.42
C THR A 20 11.96 18.43 17.46
N GLU A 21 12.97 17.94 18.17
CA GLU A 21 14.31 18.54 18.27
C GLU A 21 15.06 18.53 16.93
N ALA A 22 14.65 17.68 15.98
CA ALA A 22 15.25 17.61 14.65
C ALA A 22 14.82 18.77 13.73
N GLY A 23 13.88 19.64 14.14
CA GLY A 23 13.28 20.67 13.29
C GLY A 23 14.29 21.56 12.55
N ALA A 24 15.34 22.03 13.23
CA ALA A 24 16.37 22.86 12.59
C ALA A 24 17.19 22.08 11.55
N ALA A 25 17.56 20.84 11.85
CA ALA A 25 18.32 19.97 10.94
C ALA A 25 17.47 19.59 9.71
N LEU A 26 16.18 19.29 9.91
CA LEU A 26 15.25 19.03 8.81
C LEU A 26 15.06 20.28 7.94
N THR A 27 14.98 21.47 8.54
CA THR A 27 14.90 22.74 7.80
C THR A 27 16.12 22.95 6.93
N GLN A 28 17.31 22.59 7.42
CA GLN A 28 18.54 22.61 6.61
C GLN A 28 18.47 21.60 5.45
N ALA A 29 17.93 20.40 5.68
CA ALA A 29 17.78 19.37 4.65
C ALA A 29 16.82 19.76 3.52
N LEU A 30 16.01 20.82 3.67
CA LEU A 30 15.23 21.40 2.58
C LEU A 30 16.10 22.01 1.46
N ASP A 31 17.39 22.29 1.73
CA ASP A 31 18.36 22.76 0.72
C ASP A 31 19.13 21.61 0.03
N ASP A 32 18.78 20.35 0.32
CA ASP A 32 19.46 19.22 -0.31
C ASP A 32 19.22 19.20 -1.82
N LYS A 33 20.25 18.77 -2.56
CA LYS A 33 20.17 18.65 -4.02
C LYS A 33 19.27 17.48 -4.45
N GLU A 34 19.18 16.45 -3.60
CA GLU A 34 18.43 15.23 -3.89
C GLU A 34 16.98 15.41 -3.44
N TRP A 35 16.04 15.36 -4.37
CA TRP A 35 14.62 15.51 -4.08
C TRP A 35 14.07 14.52 -3.05
N PRO A 36 14.54 13.25 -2.92
CA PRO A 36 14.04 12.34 -1.90
C PRO A 36 14.32 12.85 -0.47
N VAL A 37 15.50 13.46 -0.27
CA VAL A 37 15.88 14.05 1.02
C VAL A 37 15.00 15.26 1.33
N VAL A 38 14.78 16.15 0.35
CA VAL A 38 13.90 17.32 0.50
C VAL A 38 12.46 16.88 0.78
N LEU A 39 11.97 15.84 0.11
CA LEU A 39 10.63 15.27 0.31
C LEU A 39 10.47 14.74 1.74
N ALA A 40 11.38 13.87 2.19
CA ALA A 40 11.35 13.32 3.54
C ALA A 40 11.46 14.41 4.62
N ALA A 41 12.34 15.40 4.41
CA ALA A 41 12.49 16.52 5.32
C ALA A 41 11.22 17.38 5.39
N SER A 42 10.60 17.69 4.24
CA SER A 42 9.36 18.47 4.16
C SER A 42 8.25 17.79 4.95
N ILE A 43 7.98 16.52 4.65
CA ILE A 43 6.91 15.75 5.30
C ILE A 43 7.19 15.64 6.81
N SER A 44 8.43 15.40 7.20
CA SER A 44 8.82 15.28 8.61
C SER A 44 8.64 16.58 9.38
N ILE A 45 9.01 17.73 8.80
CA ILE A 45 8.75 19.07 9.36
C ILE A 45 7.26 19.27 9.61
N GLY A 46 6.41 18.87 8.65
CA GLY A 46 4.96 18.91 8.79
C GLY A 46 4.49 18.04 9.95
N LYS A 47 4.91 16.77 10.00
CA LYS A 47 4.52 15.81 11.05
C LYS A 47 4.89 16.28 12.45
N ILE A 48 6.09 16.85 12.63
CA ILE A 48 6.53 17.42 13.93
C ILE A 48 5.99 18.84 14.16
N ARG A 49 5.27 19.42 13.19
CA ARG A 49 4.69 20.77 13.20
C ARG A 49 5.70 21.88 13.53
N HIS A 50 6.91 21.79 12.95
CA HIS A 50 7.96 22.79 13.17
C HIS A 50 7.68 24.07 12.36
N LYS A 51 7.10 25.06 13.03
CA LYS A 51 6.53 26.28 12.40
C LYS A 51 7.60 27.19 11.80
N GLU A 52 8.80 27.18 12.34
CA GLU A 52 9.93 28.01 11.90
C GLU A 52 10.32 27.72 10.44
N ALA A 53 10.00 26.53 9.92
CA ALA A 53 10.24 26.16 8.53
C ALA A 53 9.16 26.61 7.54
N ARG A 54 8.05 27.21 8.01
CA ARG A 54 6.86 27.52 7.18
C ARG A 54 7.21 28.28 5.92
N SER A 55 7.89 29.41 6.03
CA SER A 55 8.23 30.26 4.88
C SER A 55 9.07 29.52 3.83
N LYS A 56 9.91 28.57 4.27
CA LYS A 56 10.73 27.75 3.38
C LYS A 56 9.90 26.68 2.66
N LEU A 57 8.93 26.07 3.34
CA LEU A 57 7.97 25.15 2.73
C LEU A 57 7.07 25.88 1.72
N GLU A 58 6.59 27.07 2.04
CA GLU A 58 5.81 27.90 1.11
C GLU A 58 6.62 28.26 -0.14
N ALA A 59 7.90 28.62 0.01
CA ALA A 59 8.78 28.84 -1.14
C ALA A 59 8.97 27.58 -2.00
N LEU A 60 9.03 26.39 -1.38
CA LEU A 60 9.14 25.10 -2.08
C LEU A 60 7.92 24.76 -2.93
N LEU A 61 6.73 25.34 -2.66
CA LEU A 61 5.58 25.20 -3.56
C LEU A 61 5.79 25.85 -4.93
N HIS A 62 6.88 26.58 -5.12
CA HIS A 62 7.25 27.20 -6.40
C HIS A 62 8.53 26.61 -6.99
N ASP A 63 9.03 25.49 -6.45
CA ASP A 63 10.19 24.80 -7.01
C ASP A 63 9.88 24.24 -8.42
N ARG A 64 10.88 24.25 -9.30
CA ARG A 64 10.77 23.67 -10.65
C ARG A 64 10.49 22.16 -10.61
N ASP A 65 10.97 21.47 -9.58
CA ASP A 65 10.77 20.05 -9.38
C ASP A 65 9.44 19.78 -8.68
N TRP A 66 8.49 19.21 -9.43
CA TRP A 66 7.15 18.87 -8.93
C TRP A 66 7.19 17.95 -7.71
N LYS A 67 8.23 17.12 -7.58
CA LYS A 67 8.38 16.20 -6.45
C LYS A 67 8.55 16.93 -5.13
N LYS A 68 9.31 18.05 -5.16
CA LYS A 68 9.54 18.92 -3.99
C LYS A 68 8.29 19.73 -3.66
N ARG A 69 7.60 20.26 -4.69
CA ARG A 69 6.31 20.95 -4.51
C ARG A 69 5.28 20.05 -3.83
N GLY A 70 5.17 18.80 -4.26
CA GLY A 70 4.30 17.82 -3.63
C GLY A 70 4.68 17.55 -2.17
N GLY A 71 5.98 17.45 -1.86
CA GLY A 71 6.46 17.34 -0.47
C GLY A 71 6.08 18.52 0.42
N ALA A 72 6.22 19.75 -0.09
CA ALA A 72 5.80 20.96 0.61
C ALA A 72 4.28 21.01 0.83
N ALA A 73 3.48 20.60 -0.16
CA ALA A 73 2.02 20.51 -0.01
C ALA A 73 1.62 19.53 1.11
N ILE A 74 2.26 18.37 1.18
CA ILE A 74 2.00 17.39 2.27
C ILE A 74 2.39 17.99 3.62
N ALA A 75 3.57 18.62 3.70
CA ALA A 75 4.05 19.25 4.92
C ALA A 75 3.07 20.31 5.44
N LEU A 76 2.57 21.16 4.53
CA LEU A 76 1.63 22.22 4.86
C LEU A 76 0.31 21.65 5.39
N ALA A 77 -0.17 20.55 4.81
CA ALA A 77 -1.37 19.86 5.28
C ALA A 77 -1.25 19.37 6.73
N TRP A 78 -0.04 19.01 7.18
CA TRP A 78 0.20 18.56 8.55
C TRP A 78 0.16 19.67 9.60
N PHE A 79 0.33 20.95 9.22
CA PHE A 79 0.17 22.07 10.17
C PHE A 79 -1.28 22.23 10.63
N ARG A 80 -2.25 21.95 9.76
CA ARG A 80 -3.70 21.97 10.07
C ARG A 80 -4.15 23.28 10.71
N ASP A 81 -3.77 24.38 10.09
CA ASP A 81 -4.22 25.70 10.49
C ASP A 81 -4.75 26.48 9.30
N ALA A 82 -5.34 27.63 9.62
CA ALA A 82 -6.00 28.46 8.63
C ALA A 82 -5.02 28.99 7.57
N GLU A 83 -3.80 29.34 7.97
CA GLU A 83 -2.76 29.87 7.09
C GLU A 83 -2.32 28.81 6.08
N ALA A 84 -1.98 27.60 6.54
CA ALA A 84 -1.61 26.51 5.65
C ALA A 84 -2.76 26.10 4.73
N THR A 85 -4.00 26.17 5.20
CA THR A 85 -5.19 25.90 4.38
C THR A 85 -5.34 26.92 3.25
N GLU A 86 -5.15 28.22 3.52
CA GLU A 86 -5.20 29.25 2.48
C GLU A 86 -4.11 29.05 1.42
N VAL A 87 -2.89 28.71 1.84
CA VAL A 87 -1.77 28.40 0.94
C VAL A 87 -2.07 27.19 0.06
N LEU A 88 -2.58 26.09 0.65
CA LEU A 88 -2.93 24.88 -0.09
C LEU A 88 -4.05 25.14 -1.11
N ILE A 89 -5.04 25.96 -0.77
CA ILE A 89 -6.13 26.30 -1.69
C ILE A 89 -5.59 27.00 -2.94
N GLU A 90 -4.65 27.94 -2.81
CA GLU A 90 -4.02 28.58 -3.98
C GLU A 90 -3.15 27.60 -4.76
N ALA A 91 -2.46 26.68 -4.07
CA ALA A 91 -1.63 25.66 -4.71
C ALA A 91 -2.41 24.62 -5.53
N LEU A 92 -3.75 24.54 -5.43
CA LEU A 92 -4.60 23.73 -6.34
C LEU A 92 -4.44 24.11 -7.83
N MET A 93 -3.82 25.24 -8.13
CA MET A 93 -3.49 25.68 -9.48
C MET A 93 -2.20 25.05 -10.04
N ASP A 94 -1.55 24.12 -9.33
CA ASP A 94 -0.36 23.44 -9.83
C ASP A 94 -0.61 22.72 -11.17
N ASP A 95 0.37 22.72 -12.07
CA ASP A 95 0.23 22.07 -13.36
C ASP A 95 0.35 20.55 -13.25
N ASP A 96 1.09 20.04 -12.26
CA ASP A 96 1.32 18.62 -12.07
C ASP A 96 0.11 17.91 -11.44
N VAL A 97 -0.30 16.80 -12.05
CA VAL A 97 -1.50 16.06 -11.67
C VAL A 97 -1.36 15.43 -10.28
N CYS A 98 -0.20 14.91 -9.92
CA CYS A 98 0.03 14.27 -8.61
C CYS A 98 0.08 15.32 -7.49
N VAL A 99 0.67 16.50 -7.76
CA VAL A 99 0.67 17.62 -6.79
C VAL A 99 -0.75 18.13 -6.55
N LYS A 100 -1.53 18.37 -7.61
CA LYS A 100 -2.95 18.74 -7.49
C LYS A 100 -3.76 17.71 -6.69
N ALA A 101 -3.61 16.43 -7.01
CA ALA A 101 -4.32 15.36 -6.31
C ALA A 101 -3.93 15.31 -4.82
N THR A 102 -2.64 15.48 -4.52
CA THR A 102 -2.13 15.54 -3.16
C THR A 102 -2.74 16.68 -2.37
N ILE A 103 -2.80 17.88 -2.95
CA ILE A 103 -3.40 19.06 -2.33
C ILE A 103 -4.91 18.85 -2.13
N GLN A 104 -5.61 18.35 -3.14
CA GLN A 104 -7.04 18.07 -3.06
C GLN A 104 -7.35 17.11 -1.91
N HIS A 105 -6.70 15.94 -1.87
CA HIS A 105 -6.94 14.97 -0.82
C HIS A 105 -6.44 15.44 0.55
N ALA A 106 -5.38 16.24 0.61
CA ALA A 106 -4.99 16.90 1.86
C ALA A 106 -6.09 17.82 2.39
N LEU A 107 -6.66 18.68 1.54
CA LEU A 107 -7.77 19.57 1.91
C LEU A 107 -9.00 18.76 2.35
N GLU A 108 -9.38 17.71 1.63
CA GLU A 108 -10.48 16.82 2.03
C GLU A 108 -10.26 16.23 3.42
N ARG A 109 -9.03 15.80 3.72
CA ARG A 109 -8.68 15.18 5.00
C ARG A 109 -8.66 16.16 6.17
N ILE A 110 -8.08 17.35 5.98
CA ILE A 110 -7.99 18.33 7.09
C ILE A 110 -9.33 19.04 7.32
N THR A 111 -10.21 19.06 6.31
CA THR A 111 -11.50 19.78 6.40
C THR A 111 -12.74 18.88 6.53
N GLY A 112 -12.63 17.60 6.17
CA GLY A 112 -13.77 16.69 6.02
C GLY A 112 -14.67 16.99 4.81
N ARG A 113 -14.38 18.04 4.02
CA ARG A 113 -15.17 18.43 2.84
C ARG A 113 -14.67 17.66 1.62
N LYS A 114 -15.56 16.92 0.95
CA LYS A 114 -15.33 16.38 -0.39
C LYS A 114 -15.81 17.37 -1.46
N ASP A 115 -14.94 17.74 -2.40
CA ASP A 115 -15.25 18.70 -3.46
C ASP A 115 -14.41 18.44 -4.72
N ALA A 116 -14.71 19.09 -5.84
CA ALA A 116 -13.83 19.05 -7.01
C ALA A 116 -12.52 19.83 -6.74
N PRO A 117 -11.38 19.43 -7.35
CA PRO A 117 -10.09 20.12 -7.25
C PRO A 117 -10.12 21.50 -7.93
N SER A 118 -10.74 22.46 -7.25
CA SER A 118 -10.98 23.81 -7.76
C SER A 118 -10.67 24.86 -6.72
N ARG A 119 -9.62 25.64 -6.97
CA ARG A 119 -9.22 26.79 -6.15
C ARG A 119 -10.40 27.73 -5.86
N ASN A 120 -11.23 28.01 -6.87
CA ASN A 120 -12.38 28.92 -6.72
C ASN A 120 -13.45 28.36 -5.77
N ARG A 121 -13.78 27.07 -5.88
CA ARG A 121 -14.77 26.43 -5.00
C ARG A 121 -14.27 26.36 -3.56
N TRP A 122 -13.02 25.93 -3.37
CA TRP A 122 -12.38 25.87 -2.07
C TRP A 122 -12.22 27.25 -1.42
N SER A 123 -11.75 28.27 -2.16
CA SER A 123 -11.61 29.65 -1.66
C SER A 123 -12.97 30.25 -1.26
N ALA A 124 -14.01 30.03 -2.06
CA ALA A 124 -15.36 30.52 -1.75
C ALA A 124 -15.94 29.86 -0.48
N TRP A 125 -15.68 28.57 -0.29
CA TRP A 125 -16.08 27.87 0.93
C TRP A 125 -15.25 28.33 2.13
N TRP A 126 -13.92 28.39 2.00
CA TRP A 126 -13.02 28.73 3.10
C TRP A 126 -13.30 30.13 3.66
N LYS A 127 -13.53 31.13 2.79
CA LYS A 127 -13.94 32.48 3.18
C LYS A 127 -15.17 32.54 4.10
N LYS A 128 -16.08 31.56 3.98
CA LYS A 128 -17.31 31.49 4.77
C LYS A 128 -17.15 30.72 6.08
N ASN A 129 -16.15 29.85 6.18
CA ASN A 129 -16.04 28.89 7.28
C ASN A 129 -14.82 29.13 8.19
N LYS A 130 -13.79 29.83 7.72
CA LYS A 130 -12.49 29.92 8.40
C LYS A 130 -12.50 30.47 9.82
N GLU A 131 -13.41 31.39 10.15
CA GLU A 131 -13.45 32.04 11.47
C GLU A 131 -13.85 31.07 12.59
N ASN A 132 -14.66 30.05 12.28
CA ASN A 132 -15.18 29.07 13.23
C ASN A 132 -14.78 27.65 12.85
N PHE A 133 -13.74 27.48 12.02
CA PHE A 133 -13.37 26.16 11.54
C PHE A 133 -12.56 25.40 12.59
N GLU A 134 -13.09 24.26 13.03
CA GLU A 134 -12.36 23.32 13.87
C GLU A 134 -11.74 22.23 12.99
N PHE A 135 -10.41 22.16 13.01
CA PHE A 135 -9.68 21.11 12.30
C PHE A 135 -9.83 19.77 13.02
N ILE A 136 -9.91 18.69 12.24
CA ILE A 136 -9.99 17.33 12.77
C ILE A 136 -8.73 17.02 13.59
N ASP A 137 -8.89 16.66 14.87
CA ASP A 137 -7.80 16.24 15.77
C ASP A 137 -7.61 14.72 15.70
N LEU A 138 -6.69 14.30 14.83
CA LEU A 138 -6.46 12.89 14.57
C LEU A 138 -6.01 12.08 15.81
N PRO A 139 -5.10 12.54 16.69
CA PRO A 139 -4.76 11.80 17.92
C PRO A 139 -5.97 11.48 18.83
N ALA A 140 -7.00 12.32 18.85
CA ALA A 140 -8.23 12.04 19.59
C ALA A 140 -9.11 11.00 18.88
N ASP A 141 -9.15 11.04 17.55
CA ASP A 141 -9.87 10.06 16.74
C ASP A 141 -9.12 8.72 16.62
N GLU A 142 -7.79 8.70 16.69
CA GLU A 142 -6.94 7.51 16.85
C GLU A 142 -7.27 6.75 18.13
N ARG A 143 -7.41 7.46 19.26
CA ARG A 143 -7.83 6.86 20.54
C ARG A 143 -9.22 6.26 20.41
N LYS A 144 -10.18 7.00 19.84
CA LYS A 144 -11.54 6.50 19.60
C LYS A 144 -11.57 5.29 18.64
N ALA A 145 -10.73 5.27 17.60
CA ALA A 145 -10.66 4.19 16.62
C ALA A 145 -9.99 2.93 17.21
N ARG A 146 -8.99 3.08 18.09
CA ARG A 146 -8.43 1.97 18.89
C ARG A 146 -9.45 1.42 19.88
N ASP A 147 -10.21 2.30 20.53
CA ASP A 147 -11.23 1.93 21.53
C ASP A 147 -12.49 1.31 20.91
N ALA A 148 -12.80 1.64 19.65
CA ALA A 148 -13.93 1.06 18.92
C ALA A 148 -13.77 -0.45 18.65
N GLY A 149 -12.60 -1.02 18.92
CA GLY A 149 -12.32 -2.44 18.78
C GLY A 149 -12.56 -2.94 17.37
N TYR A 150 -12.40 -4.25 17.16
CA TYR A 150 -12.78 -4.89 15.90
C TYR A 150 -14.28 -4.73 15.68
N ALA A 151 -14.69 -3.65 15.01
CA ALA A 151 -16.04 -3.55 14.45
C ALA A 151 -16.19 -4.72 13.48
N SER A 152 -16.93 -5.69 13.97
CA SER A 152 -17.22 -6.98 13.38
C SER A 152 -17.90 -6.83 12.03
N GLY A 153 -17.29 -7.41 10.99
CA GLY A 153 -17.93 -7.76 9.72
C GLY A 153 -17.84 -6.70 8.62
N GLY A 154 -16.93 -6.91 7.66
CA GLY A 154 -16.92 -6.24 6.35
C GLY A 154 -15.61 -5.52 6.01
N TYR A 155 -15.35 -5.37 4.71
CA TYR A 155 -14.20 -4.65 4.12
C TYR A 155 -14.27 -3.12 4.32
N GLY A 156 -14.86 -2.65 5.44
CA GLY A 156 -15.11 -1.23 5.72
C GLY A 156 -13.85 -0.38 5.85
N MET A 157 -12.68 -0.97 6.10
CA MET A 157 -11.39 -0.24 6.13
C MET A 157 -11.00 0.35 4.76
N PHE A 158 -11.54 -0.22 3.68
CA PHE A 158 -11.28 0.21 2.31
C PHE A 158 -12.22 1.36 1.91
N LYS A 159 -13.27 1.62 2.68
CA LYS A 159 -14.19 2.73 2.41
C LYS A 159 -13.39 4.04 2.32
N ASP A 160 -13.64 4.81 1.26
CA ASP A 160 -12.97 6.08 0.99
C ASP A 160 -11.43 5.96 0.85
N LEU A 161 -10.89 4.78 0.51
CA LEU A 161 -9.48 4.61 0.17
C LEU A 161 -9.33 4.72 -1.35
N ASP A 162 -8.50 5.65 -1.82
CA ASP A 162 -8.14 5.65 -3.25
C ASP A 162 -7.21 4.47 -3.53
N ILE A 163 -7.70 3.48 -4.28
CA ILE A 163 -6.93 2.31 -4.71
C ILE A 163 -6.79 2.40 -6.22
N THR A 164 -5.56 2.56 -6.67
CA THR A 164 -5.22 2.53 -8.10
C THR A 164 -4.59 1.19 -8.43
N VAL A 165 -5.24 0.43 -9.32
CA VAL A 165 -4.73 -0.87 -9.80
C VAL A 165 -4.13 -0.67 -11.18
N LEU A 166 -2.92 -1.19 -11.39
CA LEU A 166 -2.29 -1.30 -12.71
C LEU A 166 -2.89 -2.50 -13.43
N ASP A 167 -3.77 -2.23 -14.39
CA ASP A 167 -4.30 -3.22 -15.32
C ASP A 167 -3.25 -3.50 -16.40
N THR A 168 -2.81 -4.75 -16.46
CA THR A 168 -1.78 -5.20 -17.39
C THR A 168 -2.36 -5.69 -18.72
N ARG A 169 -3.69 -5.87 -18.85
CA ARG A 169 -4.46 -6.38 -20.01
C ARG A 169 -4.06 -7.76 -20.55
N GLU A 170 -2.80 -8.14 -20.38
CA GLU A 170 -2.25 -9.47 -20.50
C GLU A 170 -2.51 -10.14 -19.15
N GLY A 171 -3.23 -11.27 -19.19
CA GLY A 171 -3.75 -11.91 -17.98
C GLY A 171 -2.69 -12.15 -16.91
N GLY A 172 -3.12 -12.15 -15.65
CA GLY A 172 -2.25 -12.33 -14.49
C GLY A 172 -3.10 -12.46 -13.23
N ASP A 173 -2.69 -11.76 -12.17
CA ASP A 173 -3.29 -11.87 -10.83
C ASP A 173 -4.68 -11.20 -10.68
N ASN A 174 -5.12 -10.41 -11.67
CA ASN A 174 -6.44 -9.76 -11.79
C ASN A 174 -7.04 -9.29 -10.43
N ILE A 175 -6.25 -8.62 -9.59
CA ILE A 175 -6.67 -8.25 -8.22
C ILE A 175 -7.92 -7.36 -8.25
N GLU A 176 -8.11 -6.57 -9.30
CA GLU A 176 -9.32 -5.77 -9.55
C GLU A 176 -10.59 -6.63 -9.54
N GLU A 177 -10.60 -7.83 -10.13
CA GLU A 177 -11.77 -8.72 -10.10
C GLU A 177 -12.11 -9.16 -8.67
N LEU A 178 -11.08 -9.38 -7.84
CA LEU A 178 -11.25 -9.66 -6.42
C LEU A 178 -11.81 -8.43 -5.69
N LEU A 179 -11.29 -7.23 -5.96
CA LEU A 179 -11.81 -6.00 -5.36
C LEU A 179 -13.27 -5.75 -5.77
N GLU A 180 -13.63 -5.94 -7.05
CA GLU A 180 -15.00 -5.84 -7.56
C GLU A 180 -15.95 -6.81 -6.84
N ARG A 181 -15.55 -8.09 -6.73
CA ARG A 181 -16.35 -9.12 -6.05
C ARG A 181 -16.58 -8.79 -4.57
N LEU A 182 -15.59 -8.18 -3.93
CA LEU A 182 -15.67 -7.74 -2.54
C LEU A 182 -16.35 -6.36 -2.38
N SER A 183 -16.83 -5.76 -3.48
CA SER A 183 -17.45 -4.43 -3.51
C SER A 183 -16.52 -3.33 -2.95
N ILE A 184 -15.22 -3.46 -3.21
CA ILE A 184 -14.20 -2.48 -2.85
C ILE A 184 -14.02 -1.52 -4.02
N GLU A 185 -14.28 -0.23 -3.78
CA GLU A 185 -14.05 0.82 -4.77
C GLU A 185 -12.55 0.92 -5.10
N HIS A 186 -12.26 0.97 -6.40
CA HIS A 186 -10.92 1.13 -6.94
C HIS A 186 -11.02 1.74 -8.34
N ARG A 187 -9.88 2.15 -8.89
CA ARG A 187 -9.76 2.66 -10.25
C ARG A 187 -8.59 2.02 -10.96
N LEU A 188 -8.70 1.91 -12.27
CA LEU A 188 -7.69 1.29 -13.11
C LEU A 188 -6.78 2.34 -13.73
N THR A 189 -5.51 1.98 -13.91
CA THR A 189 -4.56 2.64 -14.79
C THR A 189 -3.84 1.59 -15.63
N ILE A 190 -3.10 2.03 -16.64
CA ILE A 190 -2.36 1.15 -17.55
C ILE A 190 -0.92 1.67 -17.70
N VAL A 191 -0.05 0.82 -18.27
CA VAL A 191 1.31 1.20 -18.65
C VAL A 191 1.32 2.50 -19.48
N GLY A 192 2.25 3.40 -19.15
CA GLY A 192 2.38 4.72 -19.76
C GLY A 192 1.35 5.75 -19.30
N GLN A 193 0.37 5.37 -18.48
CA GLN A 193 -0.66 6.26 -17.95
C GLN A 193 -0.60 6.42 -16.42
N VAL A 194 0.34 5.78 -15.73
CA VAL A 194 0.53 5.99 -14.28
C VAL A 194 0.87 7.46 -13.99
N THR A 195 1.58 8.11 -14.91
CA THR A 195 1.85 9.55 -14.90
C THR A 195 0.60 10.44 -14.83
N ASN A 196 -0.51 9.99 -15.42
CA ASN A 196 -1.80 10.69 -15.41
C ASN A 196 -2.77 10.15 -14.36
N ALA A 197 -2.38 9.11 -13.63
CA ALA A 197 -3.21 8.43 -12.65
C ALA A 197 -3.35 9.21 -11.34
N ALA A 198 -2.94 10.47 -11.24
CA ALA A 198 -3.18 11.31 -10.06
C ALA A 198 -2.79 10.65 -8.72
N LEU A 199 -1.68 9.90 -8.70
CA LEU A 199 -1.22 9.23 -7.49
C LEU A 199 -0.94 10.26 -6.39
N HIS A 200 -1.39 9.96 -5.18
CA HIS A 200 -1.24 10.84 -4.01
C HIS A 200 -0.91 10.02 -2.75
N PRO A 201 -0.20 10.59 -1.76
CA PRO A 201 0.32 9.85 -0.59
C PRO A 201 -0.74 9.09 0.24
N PHE A 202 -1.98 9.56 0.23
CA PHE A 202 -3.07 8.99 1.02
C PHE A 202 -3.76 7.79 0.34
N GLY A 203 -3.29 7.39 -0.85
CA GLY A 203 -3.82 6.27 -1.64
C GLY A 203 -2.96 5.01 -1.58
N MET A 204 -3.44 3.94 -2.21
CA MET A 204 -2.74 2.68 -2.39
C MET A 204 -2.58 2.39 -3.90
N PHE A 205 -1.41 1.90 -4.28
CA PHE A 205 -1.13 1.43 -5.63
C PHE A 205 -0.99 -0.09 -5.64
N VAL A 206 -1.68 -0.76 -6.54
CA VAL A 206 -1.63 -2.22 -6.72
C VAL A 206 -1.00 -2.48 -8.08
N ALA A 207 0.19 -3.07 -8.08
CA ALA A 207 0.86 -3.53 -9.29
C ALA A 207 0.54 -5.01 -9.52
N ASN A 208 -0.42 -5.28 -10.40
CA ASN A 208 -0.72 -6.65 -10.83
C ASN A 208 0.41 -7.21 -11.67
N CYS A 209 0.59 -8.52 -11.62
CA CYS A 209 1.42 -9.28 -12.55
C CYS A 209 0.93 -9.16 -14.01
N PRO A 210 1.81 -8.94 -15.02
CA PRO A 210 3.28 -8.86 -14.93
C PRO A 210 3.85 -7.53 -14.40
N GLY A 211 3.06 -6.46 -14.34
CA GLY A 211 3.46 -5.21 -13.70
C GLY A 211 4.38 -4.35 -14.56
N GLU A 212 4.25 -4.42 -15.88
CA GLU A 212 5.07 -3.62 -16.77
C GLU A 212 4.74 -2.13 -16.70
N ILE A 213 5.77 -1.33 -16.42
CA ILE A 213 5.66 0.12 -16.36
C ILE A 213 6.80 0.79 -17.13
N THR A 214 6.56 2.01 -17.62
CA THR A 214 7.62 2.82 -18.26
C THR A 214 8.58 3.39 -17.21
N ASN A 215 9.66 4.05 -17.64
CA ASN A 215 10.56 4.74 -16.69
C ASN A 215 9.85 5.94 -16.03
N ASP A 216 8.99 6.64 -16.77
CA ASP A 216 8.24 7.79 -16.25
C ASP A 216 7.18 7.35 -15.23
N ASP A 217 6.54 6.20 -15.47
CA ASP A 217 5.64 5.59 -14.49
C ASP A 217 6.41 5.18 -13.23
N ALA A 218 7.62 4.60 -13.37
CA ALA A 218 8.45 4.19 -12.24
C ALA A 218 8.85 5.39 -11.36
N ASP A 219 9.16 6.54 -11.98
CA ASP A 219 9.45 7.79 -11.28
C ASP A 219 8.24 8.29 -10.46
N ARG A 220 7.02 8.10 -10.99
CA ARG A 220 5.76 8.46 -10.31
C ARG A 220 5.45 7.52 -9.15
N VAL A 221 5.61 6.22 -9.34
CA VAL A 221 5.48 5.21 -8.26
C VAL A 221 6.52 5.46 -7.18
N ASN A 222 7.77 5.75 -7.55
CA ASN A 222 8.84 6.06 -6.60
C ASN A 222 8.49 7.25 -5.73
N TRP A 223 8.03 8.36 -6.33
CA TRP A 223 7.59 9.53 -5.58
C TRP A 223 6.35 9.24 -4.73
N PHE A 224 5.36 8.54 -5.27
CA PHE A 224 4.13 8.18 -4.56
C PHE A 224 4.42 7.40 -3.28
N VAL A 225 5.27 6.36 -3.35
CA VAL A 225 5.61 5.59 -2.14
C VAL A 225 6.44 6.46 -1.18
N ARG A 226 7.51 7.11 -1.65
CA ARG A 226 8.37 7.95 -0.77
C ARG A 226 7.59 9.04 -0.03
N SER A 227 6.52 9.55 -0.63
CA SER A 227 5.69 10.59 -0.05
C SER A 227 4.66 10.10 0.97
N GLY A 228 4.45 8.78 1.11
CA GLY A 228 3.52 8.17 2.07
C GLY A 228 2.57 7.13 1.48
N GLY A 229 2.57 6.96 0.16
CA GLY A 229 1.78 5.96 -0.55
C GLY A 229 2.15 4.54 -0.15
N TYR A 230 1.16 3.64 -0.19
CA TYR A 230 1.38 2.22 0.04
C TYR A 230 1.30 1.50 -1.30
N MET A 231 2.27 0.64 -1.58
CA MET A 231 2.31 -0.15 -2.80
C MET A 231 2.22 -1.63 -2.45
N PHE A 232 1.33 -2.33 -3.14
CA PHE A 232 1.26 -3.78 -3.15
C PHE A 232 1.66 -4.28 -4.54
N ALA A 233 2.56 -5.25 -4.62
CA ALA A 233 2.98 -5.88 -5.86
C ALA A 233 2.77 -7.39 -5.77
N SER A 234 2.34 -7.99 -6.89
CA SER A 234 2.23 -9.44 -7.00
C SER A 234 3.16 -10.01 -8.07
N CYS A 235 3.83 -11.10 -7.71
CA CYS A 235 4.58 -11.97 -8.60
C CYS A 235 5.62 -11.18 -9.44
N TRP A 236 5.49 -11.17 -10.75
CA TRP A 236 6.41 -10.50 -11.68
C TRP A 236 6.45 -8.97 -11.53
N ALA A 237 5.47 -8.36 -10.87
CA ALA A 237 5.52 -6.95 -10.54
C ALA A 237 6.76 -6.60 -9.69
N LEU A 238 7.35 -7.56 -8.98
CA LEU A 238 8.66 -7.42 -8.35
C LEU A 238 9.73 -6.96 -9.34
N THR A 239 9.82 -7.61 -10.50
CA THR A 239 10.82 -7.31 -11.53
C THR A 239 10.45 -6.04 -12.30
N HIS A 240 9.20 -5.94 -12.76
CA HIS A 240 8.83 -4.91 -13.73
C HIS A 240 8.40 -3.59 -13.10
N THR A 241 7.92 -3.60 -11.85
CA THR A 241 7.53 -2.40 -11.10
C THR A 241 8.47 -2.12 -9.93
N VAL A 242 8.61 -3.05 -8.97
CA VAL A 242 9.29 -2.80 -7.69
C VAL A 242 10.78 -2.57 -7.91
N ALA A 243 11.50 -3.49 -8.54
CA ALA A 243 12.94 -3.37 -8.78
C ALA A 243 13.27 -2.19 -9.72
N LYS A 244 12.33 -1.80 -10.58
CA LYS A 244 12.45 -0.63 -11.45
C LYS A 244 12.31 0.68 -10.69
N ALA A 245 11.34 0.78 -9.79
CA ALA A 245 11.12 1.97 -8.96
C ALA A 245 12.08 2.03 -7.76
N PHE A 246 12.53 0.89 -7.23
CA PHE A 246 13.32 0.75 -6.01
C PHE A 246 14.47 -0.27 -6.21
N PRO A 247 15.46 0.06 -7.04
CA PRO A 247 16.53 -0.89 -7.38
C PRO A 247 17.39 -1.23 -6.16
N GLY A 248 17.83 -2.50 -6.09
CA GLY A 248 18.82 -2.96 -5.11
C GLY A 248 18.27 -3.41 -3.76
N ILE A 249 16.95 -3.47 -3.57
CA ILE A 249 16.32 -3.93 -2.31
C ILE A 249 15.94 -5.41 -2.38
N ALA A 250 15.19 -5.79 -3.40
CA ALA A 250 14.81 -7.16 -3.71
C ALA A 250 14.74 -7.32 -5.23
N GLN A 251 14.90 -8.56 -5.69
CA GLN A 251 14.76 -8.92 -7.10
C GLN A 251 14.18 -10.31 -7.23
N GLN A 252 13.84 -10.71 -8.45
CA GLN A 252 13.55 -12.10 -8.75
C GLN A 252 14.77 -13.00 -8.50
N TYR A 253 14.55 -14.10 -7.80
CA TYR A 253 15.53 -15.17 -7.67
C TYR A 253 15.69 -15.91 -9.01
N PRO A 254 16.93 -16.16 -9.49
CA PRO A 254 17.15 -16.81 -10.77
C PRO A 254 16.82 -18.30 -10.71
N THR A 255 15.68 -18.68 -11.28
CA THR A 255 15.28 -20.08 -11.51
C THR A 255 15.51 -20.48 -12.97
N PRO A 256 15.83 -21.76 -13.28
CA PRO A 256 16.04 -22.22 -14.66
C PRO A 256 14.81 -22.07 -15.56
N GLU A 257 13.63 -22.17 -14.95
CA GLU A 257 12.32 -22.00 -15.57
C GLU A 257 11.39 -21.28 -14.60
N GLN A 258 10.22 -20.84 -15.08
CA GLN A 258 9.19 -20.27 -14.20
C GLN A 258 8.75 -21.31 -13.17
N VAL A 259 8.46 -20.86 -11.94
CA VAL A 259 8.04 -21.78 -10.88
C VAL A 259 6.60 -22.20 -11.13
N MET A 260 6.40 -23.52 -11.20
CA MET A 260 5.12 -24.20 -11.39
C MET A 260 4.89 -25.17 -10.23
N ASP A 261 4.39 -24.65 -9.10
CA ASP A 261 4.34 -25.39 -7.84
C ASP A 261 3.17 -24.94 -6.94
N VAL A 262 2.80 -25.78 -5.98
CA VAL A 262 1.96 -25.43 -4.85
C VAL A 262 2.73 -25.80 -3.59
N VAL A 263 3.13 -24.78 -2.83
CA VAL A 263 4.01 -24.95 -1.68
C VAL A 263 3.27 -24.60 -0.40
N ASP A 264 3.54 -25.35 0.68
CA ASP A 264 3.11 -24.93 2.01
C ASP A 264 3.89 -23.67 2.39
N ALA A 265 3.19 -22.69 2.94
CA ALA A 265 3.71 -21.39 3.30
C ALA A 265 3.61 -21.18 4.81
N GLU A 266 4.66 -20.61 5.40
CA GLU A 266 4.77 -20.41 6.83
C GLU A 266 5.14 -18.96 7.15
N PRO A 267 4.62 -18.41 8.26
CA PRO A 267 5.03 -17.10 8.72
C PRO A 267 6.48 -17.15 9.21
N VAL A 268 7.29 -16.17 8.83
CA VAL A 268 8.61 -16.00 9.44
C VAL A 268 8.41 -15.58 10.91
N PRO A 269 8.90 -16.33 11.92
CA PRO A 269 8.52 -16.13 13.33
C PRO A 269 8.84 -14.74 13.90
N ARG A 270 9.79 -14.01 13.31
CA ARG A 270 10.19 -12.67 13.74
C ARG A 270 9.33 -11.55 13.13
N SER A 271 8.45 -11.87 12.18
CA SER A 271 7.77 -10.88 11.32
C SER A 271 6.24 -11.01 11.41
N PRO A 272 5.59 -10.73 12.57
CA PRO A 272 4.15 -10.88 12.71
C PRO A 272 3.35 -9.79 11.95
N ARG A 273 4.03 -8.78 11.40
CA ARG A 273 3.41 -7.65 10.71
C ARG A 273 2.63 -8.16 9.49
N PHE A 274 1.42 -7.66 9.31
CA PHE A 274 0.48 -8.06 8.24
C PHE A 274 -0.04 -9.51 8.26
N LEU A 275 0.48 -10.38 9.13
CA LEU A 275 0.11 -11.80 9.15
C LEU A 275 -1.11 -12.13 10.02
N GLY A 276 -1.73 -11.12 10.64
CA GLY A 276 -2.88 -11.28 11.52
C GLY A 276 -4.04 -12.04 10.87
N GLY A 277 -4.20 -13.31 11.24
CA GLY A 277 -5.24 -14.20 10.71
C GLY A 277 -5.00 -14.72 9.29
N VAL A 278 -3.82 -14.48 8.70
CA VAL A 278 -3.39 -15.08 7.42
C VAL A 278 -3.12 -16.57 7.62
N PHE A 279 -2.32 -16.92 8.64
CA PHE A 279 -2.05 -18.30 9.03
C PHE A 279 -2.91 -18.67 10.24
N ARG A 280 -3.87 -19.60 10.07
CA ARG A 280 -4.70 -20.09 11.17
C ARG A 280 -4.04 -21.30 11.83
N GLU A 281 -4.18 -21.40 13.15
CA GLU A 281 -3.69 -22.56 13.87
C GLU A 281 -4.39 -23.83 13.35
N GLY A 282 -3.60 -24.87 13.06
CA GLY A 282 -4.11 -26.13 12.52
C GLY A 282 -4.40 -26.13 11.01
N THR A 283 -4.08 -25.05 10.28
CA THR A 283 -4.20 -25.01 8.82
C THR A 283 -2.83 -25.01 8.13
N ALA A 284 -2.70 -25.75 7.04
CA ALA A 284 -1.54 -25.69 6.14
C ALA A 284 -1.85 -24.73 4.98
N THR A 285 -1.58 -23.44 5.20
CA THR A 285 -1.76 -22.42 4.16
C THR A 285 -0.85 -22.70 2.97
N ARG A 286 -1.38 -22.60 1.75
CA ARG A 286 -0.64 -22.91 0.53
C ARG A 286 -0.50 -21.69 -0.37
N TYR A 287 0.68 -21.54 -0.96
CA TYR A 287 0.94 -20.59 -2.04
C TYR A 287 0.88 -21.29 -3.39
N VAL A 288 0.23 -20.65 -4.36
CA VAL A 288 0.07 -21.15 -5.73
C VAL A 288 1.06 -20.37 -6.59
N LEU A 289 2.17 -21.03 -6.93
CA LEU A 289 3.24 -20.47 -7.76
C LEU A 289 3.02 -20.99 -9.18
N GLU A 290 2.23 -20.29 -9.99
CA GLU A 290 1.98 -20.66 -11.39
C GLU A 290 2.64 -19.65 -12.32
N GLY A 291 3.68 -20.07 -13.01
CA GLY A 291 4.45 -19.18 -13.87
C GLY A 291 5.16 -18.09 -13.06
N SER A 292 5.37 -18.32 -11.75
CA SER A 292 5.78 -17.30 -10.79
C SER A 292 7.28 -17.26 -10.59
N HIS A 293 7.72 -16.29 -9.77
CA HIS A 293 9.08 -16.15 -9.27
C HIS A 293 9.15 -16.11 -7.77
N LEU A 294 10.32 -16.51 -7.28
CA LEU A 294 10.68 -16.42 -5.88
C LEU A 294 11.42 -15.11 -5.64
N ILE A 295 11.35 -14.62 -4.42
CA ILE A 295 11.94 -13.34 -4.04
C ILE A 295 13.37 -13.60 -3.61
N GLN A 296 14.31 -12.82 -4.14
CA GLN A 296 15.67 -12.75 -3.63
C GLN A 296 15.86 -11.43 -2.91
N THR A 297 16.12 -11.51 -1.61
CA THR A 297 16.50 -10.34 -0.80
C THR A 297 17.91 -9.87 -1.16
N LEU A 298 18.06 -8.60 -1.55
CA LEU A 298 19.36 -7.98 -1.87
C LEU A 298 19.89 -7.11 -0.73
N ASP A 299 19.00 -6.40 -0.04
CA ASP A 299 19.30 -5.57 1.12
C ASP A 299 18.50 -6.07 2.34
N PRO A 300 19.05 -7.01 3.14
CA PRO A 300 18.35 -7.59 4.29
C PRO A 300 18.16 -6.60 5.45
N ASP A 301 18.85 -5.46 5.44
CA ASP A 301 18.62 -4.38 6.42
C ASP A 301 17.36 -3.56 6.08
N ARG A 302 16.84 -3.69 4.85
CA ARG A 302 15.64 -2.99 4.37
C ARG A 302 14.46 -3.88 4.08
N PHE A 303 14.71 -5.05 3.50
CA PHE A 303 13.68 -5.98 3.08
C PHE A 303 13.46 -7.05 4.13
N GLU A 304 12.29 -7.01 4.77
CA GLU A 304 11.89 -7.98 5.78
C GLU A 304 10.99 -9.04 5.15
N VAL A 305 11.43 -10.30 5.21
CA VAL A 305 10.65 -11.46 4.77
C VAL A 305 9.52 -11.73 5.77
N LEU A 306 8.31 -11.89 5.24
CA LEU A 306 7.08 -12.17 6.00
C LEU A 306 6.71 -13.65 5.91
N VAL A 307 6.82 -14.22 4.72
CA VAL A 307 6.36 -15.57 4.41
C VAL A 307 7.47 -16.32 3.69
N ASP A 308 7.75 -17.52 4.18
CA ASP A 308 8.78 -18.42 3.68
C ASP A 308 8.16 -19.82 3.41
N SER A 309 8.87 -20.64 2.65
CA SER A 309 8.52 -22.01 2.35
C SER A 309 9.75 -22.90 2.26
N VAL A 310 9.94 -23.74 3.29
CA VAL A 310 10.98 -24.78 3.30
C VAL A 310 10.87 -25.73 2.09
N PRO A 311 9.67 -26.18 1.67
CA PRO A 311 9.52 -26.95 0.44
C PRO A 311 9.98 -26.21 -0.81
N SER A 312 9.70 -24.91 -0.92
CA SER A 312 10.19 -24.09 -2.03
C SER A 312 11.71 -24.00 -2.03
N ALA A 313 12.31 -23.65 -0.88
CA ALA A 313 13.76 -23.55 -0.74
C ALA A 313 14.47 -24.86 -1.13
N SER A 314 13.89 -25.99 -0.74
CA SER A 314 14.45 -27.32 -1.04
C SER A 314 14.37 -27.69 -2.53
N ARG A 315 13.33 -27.24 -3.25
CA ARG A 315 13.09 -27.61 -4.66
C ARG A 315 13.66 -26.61 -5.66
N TRP A 316 13.62 -25.32 -5.33
CA TRP A 316 13.92 -24.21 -6.24
C TRP A 316 15.13 -23.39 -5.79
N GLY A 317 15.66 -23.64 -4.59
CA GLY A 317 16.83 -22.95 -4.04
C GLY A 317 16.51 -21.66 -3.29
N GLU A 318 15.25 -21.23 -3.28
CA GLU A 318 14.78 -20.03 -2.56
C GLU A 318 13.39 -20.29 -1.94
N GLY A 319 13.18 -19.73 -0.76
CA GLY A 319 11.99 -19.92 0.05
C GLY A 319 11.16 -18.65 0.25
N ASP A 320 11.75 -17.46 0.07
CA ASP A 320 11.06 -16.19 0.30
C ASP A 320 9.85 -16.03 -0.66
N LEU A 321 8.65 -15.97 -0.08
CA LEU A 321 7.38 -15.89 -0.82
C LEU A 321 6.69 -14.52 -0.69
N ALA A 322 6.92 -13.79 0.39
CA ALA A 322 6.42 -12.43 0.54
C ALA A 322 7.31 -11.64 1.49
N GLY A 323 7.45 -10.36 1.23
CA GLY A 323 8.24 -9.46 2.06
C GLY A 323 7.85 -8.01 1.86
N TRP A 324 8.46 -7.13 2.65
CA TRP A 324 8.12 -5.72 2.63
C TRP A 324 9.32 -4.84 2.99
N PHE A 325 9.23 -3.57 2.63
CA PHE A 325 10.21 -2.56 3.03
C PHE A 325 9.58 -1.17 3.13
N THR A 326 10.16 -0.30 3.95
CA THR A 326 9.86 1.14 3.94
C THR A 326 10.81 1.90 3.04
N VAL A 327 10.30 2.98 2.43
CA VAL A 327 11.12 3.94 1.70
C VAL A 327 10.49 5.33 1.83
N GLY A 328 11.27 6.31 2.29
CA GLY A 328 10.73 7.61 2.70
C GLY A 328 9.65 7.44 3.78
N HIS A 329 8.45 7.94 3.50
CA HIS A 329 7.30 7.83 4.41
C HIS A 329 6.28 6.74 4.05
N GLY A 330 6.51 5.98 2.97
CA GLY A 330 5.60 4.92 2.54
C GLY A 330 6.18 3.52 2.67
N LEU A 331 5.48 2.58 2.06
CA LEU A 331 5.72 1.15 2.24
C LEU A 331 5.43 0.38 0.95
N VAL A 332 6.28 -0.59 0.65
CA VAL A 332 6.08 -1.56 -0.43
C VAL A 332 5.97 -2.97 0.15
N LEU A 333 4.92 -3.70 -0.21
CA LEU A 333 4.76 -5.11 0.08
C LEU A 333 4.72 -5.87 -1.24
N ASP A 334 5.54 -6.93 -1.33
CA ASP A 334 5.60 -7.82 -2.48
C ASP A 334 5.24 -9.26 -2.07
N SER A 335 4.58 -9.99 -2.96
CA SER A 335 4.20 -11.39 -2.76
C SER A 335 4.30 -12.18 -4.06
N ALA A 336 5.04 -13.29 -4.05
CA ALA A 336 5.23 -14.24 -5.15
C ALA A 336 3.94 -14.98 -5.60
N ASN A 337 2.80 -14.69 -4.98
CA ASN A 337 1.57 -15.43 -5.20
C ASN A 337 0.73 -14.85 -6.34
N HIS A 338 -0.02 -15.73 -7.01
CA HIS A 338 -1.20 -15.34 -7.81
C HIS A 338 -2.46 -15.54 -6.95
N PHE A 339 -2.93 -14.46 -6.34
CA PHE A 339 -4.12 -14.36 -5.50
C PHE A 339 -5.42 -14.72 -6.23
N ASP A 340 -5.56 -14.46 -7.53
CA ASP A 340 -6.73 -14.93 -8.27
C ASP A 340 -6.79 -16.45 -8.39
N LEU A 341 -5.63 -17.12 -8.45
CA LEU A 341 -5.53 -18.58 -8.55
C LEU A 341 -5.68 -19.31 -7.21
N GLN A 342 -5.73 -18.58 -6.10
CA GLN A 342 -5.93 -19.11 -4.75
C GLN A 342 -7.36 -19.66 -4.53
N GLY A 343 -7.50 -20.76 -3.77
CA GLY A 343 -8.78 -21.43 -3.51
C GLY A 343 -8.90 -22.86 -4.06
N MET A 344 -10.13 -23.38 -4.19
CA MET A 344 -10.38 -24.72 -4.77
C MET A 344 -10.38 -24.70 -6.30
N LYS A 345 -9.42 -24.02 -6.92
CA LYS A 345 -9.26 -24.03 -8.38
C LYS A 345 -8.39 -25.21 -8.84
N ARG A 346 -7.55 -25.73 -7.94
CA ARG A 346 -6.61 -26.85 -8.20
C ARG A 346 -6.76 -27.97 -7.18
N ASP A 347 -6.43 -29.19 -7.61
CA ASP A 347 -6.45 -30.42 -6.80
C ASP A 347 -7.74 -30.66 -6.01
N VAL A 348 -8.88 -30.27 -6.59
CA VAL A 348 -10.19 -30.35 -5.94
C VAL A 348 -10.54 -31.81 -5.67
N PRO A 349 -10.76 -32.19 -4.39
CA PRO A 349 -11.08 -33.57 -4.07
C PRO A 349 -12.37 -34.03 -4.75
N LYS A 350 -12.34 -35.26 -5.30
CA LYS A 350 -13.50 -35.85 -5.99
C LYS A 350 -14.69 -36.04 -5.05
N LYS A 351 -14.41 -36.46 -3.81
CA LYS A 351 -15.41 -36.74 -2.78
C LYS A 351 -15.73 -35.50 -1.95
N ALA A 352 -16.99 -35.39 -1.51
CA ALA A 352 -17.46 -34.26 -0.70
C ALA A 352 -16.67 -34.09 0.61
N ASP A 353 -16.35 -35.18 1.31
CA ASP A 353 -15.60 -35.12 2.56
C ASP A 353 -14.18 -34.59 2.37
N GLY A 354 -13.54 -34.94 1.26
CA GLY A 354 -12.25 -34.35 0.90
C GLY A 354 -12.33 -32.85 0.65
N ARG A 355 -13.42 -32.37 0.02
CA ARG A 355 -13.64 -30.93 -0.18
C ARG A 355 -13.89 -30.20 1.13
N LYS A 356 -14.60 -30.81 2.07
CA LYS A 356 -14.79 -30.27 3.43
C LYS A 356 -13.45 -30.16 4.17
N ALA A 357 -12.64 -31.22 4.13
CA ALA A 357 -11.31 -31.21 4.70
C ALA A 357 -10.44 -30.10 4.09
N LEU A 358 -10.41 -29.99 2.76
CA LEU A 358 -9.68 -28.90 2.09
C LEU A 358 -10.16 -27.50 2.52
N ALA A 359 -11.48 -27.30 2.64
CA ALA A 359 -12.03 -26.04 3.12
C ALA A 359 -11.57 -25.69 4.54
N MET A 360 -11.44 -26.69 5.41
CA MET A 360 -11.05 -26.48 6.79
C MET A 360 -9.53 -26.35 6.95
N ASP A 361 -8.80 -27.32 6.41
CA ASP A 361 -7.39 -27.54 6.69
C ASP A 361 -6.47 -26.62 5.86
N VAL A 362 -6.97 -26.06 4.76
CA VAL A 362 -6.18 -25.18 3.86
C VAL A 362 -6.82 -23.80 3.73
N LEU A 363 -8.10 -23.74 3.36
CA LEU A 363 -8.80 -22.47 3.15
C LEU A 363 -9.24 -21.79 4.45
N GLY A 364 -9.09 -22.48 5.57
CA GLY A 364 -9.34 -21.96 6.90
C GLY A 364 -10.81 -21.76 7.27
N TYR A 365 -11.79 -22.36 6.58
CA TYR A 365 -13.19 -22.27 6.99
C TYR A 365 -13.42 -22.95 8.35
N SER A 366 -14.19 -22.31 9.23
CA SER A 366 -14.58 -22.87 10.51
C SER A 366 -15.62 -24.00 10.35
N TYR A 367 -15.72 -24.86 11.38
CA TYR A 367 -16.77 -25.88 11.43
C TYR A 367 -18.19 -25.31 11.24
N ALA A 368 -18.45 -24.09 11.74
CA ALA A 368 -19.75 -23.44 11.60
C ALA A 368 -20.02 -23.04 10.13
N GLU A 369 -19.04 -22.40 9.47
CA GLU A 369 -19.16 -22.01 8.07
C GLU A 369 -19.32 -23.22 7.16
N VAL A 370 -18.53 -24.29 7.38
CA VAL A 370 -18.64 -25.54 6.62
C VAL A 370 -20.02 -26.17 6.75
N ARG A 371 -20.62 -26.16 7.95
CA ARG A 371 -22.00 -26.66 8.15
C ARG A 371 -23.03 -25.85 7.38
N GLU A 372 -22.90 -24.52 7.34
CA GLU A 372 -23.82 -23.68 6.55
C GLU A 372 -23.64 -23.87 5.04
N ILE A 373 -22.41 -24.01 4.56
CA ILE A 373 -22.08 -24.32 3.16
C ILE A 373 -22.62 -25.71 2.78
N GLU A 374 -22.51 -26.68 3.67
CA GLU A 374 -23.05 -28.03 3.46
C GLU A 374 -24.57 -28.03 3.30
N LYS A 375 -25.30 -27.22 4.10
CA LYS A 375 -26.77 -27.07 3.95
C LYS A 375 -27.15 -26.57 2.55
N LYS A 376 -26.32 -25.73 1.93
CA LYS A 376 -26.51 -25.23 0.56
C LYS A 376 -26.14 -26.27 -0.53
N GLY A 377 -25.59 -27.42 -0.12
CA GLY A 377 -25.22 -28.52 -1.03
C GLY A 377 -24.00 -28.21 -1.91
N ILE A 378 -23.20 -27.19 -1.57
CA ILE A 378 -22.04 -26.74 -2.35
C ILE A 378 -20.99 -27.85 -2.46
N PHE A 379 -20.69 -28.53 -1.35
CA PHE A 379 -19.74 -29.65 -1.31
C PHE A 379 -20.17 -30.89 -2.10
N ARG A 380 -21.39 -30.96 -2.65
CA ARG A 380 -21.84 -32.11 -3.46
C ARG A 380 -21.29 -32.08 -4.88
N SER A 381 -20.90 -30.90 -5.37
CA SER A 381 -20.36 -30.71 -6.71
C SER A 381 -18.99 -30.06 -6.63
N ALA A 382 -18.00 -30.64 -7.32
CA ALA A 382 -16.67 -30.03 -7.46
C ALA A 382 -16.79 -28.64 -8.10
N THR A 383 -17.57 -28.52 -9.18
CA THR A 383 -17.82 -27.26 -9.88
C THR A 383 -18.42 -26.18 -8.98
N LYS A 384 -19.40 -26.53 -8.13
CA LYS A 384 -19.96 -25.56 -7.18
C LYS A 384 -18.95 -25.17 -6.10
N SER A 385 -18.20 -26.14 -5.58
CA SER A 385 -17.18 -25.88 -4.56
C SER A 385 -16.08 -24.97 -5.08
N THR A 386 -15.57 -25.21 -6.29
CA THR A 386 -14.58 -24.33 -6.96
C THR A 386 -15.12 -22.92 -7.20
N LYS A 387 -16.41 -22.79 -7.50
CA LYS A 387 -17.02 -21.49 -7.77
C LYS A 387 -17.32 -20.69 -6.51
N GLU A 388 -17.68 -21.35 -5.41
CA GLU A 388 -18.23 -20.70 -4.21
C GLU A 388 -17.29 -20.71 -3.00
N LEU A 389 -16.20 -21.50 -3.03
CA LEU A 389 -15.21 -21.57 -1.95
C LEU A 389 -13.93 -20.88 -2.37
N GLU A 390 -13.68 -19.75 -1.74
CA GLU A 390 -12.55 -18.87 -2.01
C GLU A 390 -11.51 -19.00 -0.90
N ASP A 391 -10.24 -18.91 -1.27
CA ASP A 391 -9.21 -18.69 -0.27
C ASP A 391 -9.05 -17.18 -0.02
N LEU A 392 -9.68 -16.70 1.05
CA LEU A 392 -9.50 -15.32 1.50
C LEU A 392 -8.38 -15.20 2.56
N SER A 393 -7.68 -16.29 2.90
CA SER A 393 -6.59 -16.24 3.88
C SER A 393 -5.48 -15.32 3.40
N MET A 394 -5.07 -15.47 2.12
CA MET A 394 -4.04 -14.64 1.51
C MET A 394 -4.51 -13.20 1.27
N PHE A 395 -5.79 -12.98 0.95
CA PHE A 395 -6.34 -11.62 0.88
C PHE A 395 -6.27 -10.87 2.22
N ARG A 396 -6.18 -11.59 3.36
CA ARG A 396 -5.97 -10.93 4.66
C ARG A 396 -4.61 -10.23 4.74
N LEU A 397 -3.61 -10.66 3.95
CA LEU A 397 -2.34 -9.94 3.83
C LEU A 397 -2.58 -8.52 3.31
N ILE A 398 -3.30 -8.38 2.19
CA ILE A 398 -3.71 -7.09 1.61
C ILE A 398 -4.60 -6.31 2.57
N THR A 399 -5.55 -6.99 3.22
CA THR A 399 -6.44 -6.36 4.20
C THR A 399 -5.67 -5.78 5.38
N ASN A 400 -4.70 -6.52 5.92
CA ASN A 400 -3.87 -6.06 7.02
C ASN A 400 -2.89 -4.96 6.58
N PHE A 401 -2.44 -5.01 5.33
CA PHE A 401 -1.65 -3.95 4.72
C PHE A 401 -2.44 -2.62 4.66
N VAL A 402 -3.69 -2.68 4.22
CA VAL A 402 -4.61 -1.54 4.22
C VAL A 402 -4.94 -1.06 5.64
N ARG A 403 -5.12 -1.96 6.61
CA ARG A 403 -5.30 -1.56 8.02
C ARG A 403 -4.14 -0.70 8.50
N GLN A 404 -2.91 -1.14 8.22
CA GLN A 404 -1.76 -0.37 8.66
C GLN A 404 -1.69 1.00 8.02
N LYS A 405 -2.00 1.11 6.72
CA LYS A 405 -2.10 2.41 6.06
C LYS A 405 -3.06 3.32 6.82
N ARG A 406 -4.27 2.84 7.12
CA ARG A 406 -5.27 3.61 7.88
C ARG A 406 -4.74 4.06 9.23
N PHE A 407 -4.05 3.20 9.97
CA PHE A 407 -3.45 3.58 11.27
C PHE A 407 -2.28 4.56 11.15
N SER A 408 -1.50 4.52 10.07
CA SER A 408 -0.36 5.43 9.87
C SER A 408 -0.75 6.85 9.43
N GLU A 409 -2.01 7.02 9.04
CA GLU A 409 -2.57 8.28 8.53
C GLU A 409 -3.55 8.96 9.49
N LEU A 410 -4.01 8.21 10.50
CA LEU A 410 -4.54 8.75 11.75
C LEU A 410 -3.33 9.21 12.59
#